data_AF-A0A2V8FYB9-F1
#
_entry.id   AF-A0A2V8FYB9-F1
#
_cell.length_a   1.000
_cell.length_b   1.000
_cell.length_c   1.000
_cell.angle_alpha   90.00
_cell.angle_beta   90.00
_cell.angle_gamma   90.00
#
_symmetry.space_group_name_H-M   'P 1'
#
loop_
_entity.id
_entity.type
_entity.pdbx_description
1 polymer ?
#
loop_
_entity_poly.entity_id
_entity_poly.type
_entity_poly.pdbx_seq_one_letter_code
_entity_poly.pdbx_strand_id
1 'polypeptide(L)'
;MTQYFPIIIERESNGTFSAWAAGLPGVYAAANTAAAAKRGMRGALAAHLDALRTLGREPQPQADVTVLRRDVYATRRDTLRYVSVGALLGRGTSRAKAVASRRNGRKGGRPRMRTVS
;
A
#
# COMPACT_ATOMS: atom_id res chain seq x y z
N MET A 1 13.07 10.24 14.64
CA MET A 1 12.57 8.97 14.08
C MET A 1 11.58 9.32 12.98
N THR A 2 11.58 8.60 11.86
CA THR A 2 10.67 8.87 10.73
C THR A 2 9.54 7.84 10.75
N GLN A 3 8.29 8.31 10.70
CA GLN A 3 7.10 7.46 10.61
C GLN A 3 6.38 7.70 9.28
N TYR A 4 5.75 6.66 8.74
CA TYR A 4 5.01 6.72 7.49
C TYR A 4 3.57 6.31 7.74
N PHE A 5 2.63 7.15 7.28
CA PHE A 5 1.20 6.89 7.38
C PHE A 5 0.63 6.72 5.96
N PRO A 6 0.06 5.56 5.62
CA PRO A 6 -0.60 5.35 4.34
C PRO A 6 -1.86 6.21 4.28
N ILE A 7 -1.90 7.17 3.35
CA ILE A 7 -3.06 8.03 3.14
C ILE A 7 -3.74 7.65 1.84
N ILE A 8 -5.04 7.38 1.91
CA ILE A 8 -5.89 7.16 0.75
C ILE A 8 -6.61 8.48 0.47
N ILE A 9 -6.70 8.84 -0.80
CA ILE A 9 -7.40 10.05 -1.26
C ILE A 9 -8.26 9.65 -2.44
N GLU A 10 -9.55 9.86 -2.30
CA GLU A 10 -10.54 9.42 -3.28
C GLU A 10 -11.34 10.64 -3.74
N ARG A 11 -11.75 10.60 -5.02
CA ARG A 11 -12.71 11.57 -5.55
C ARG A 11 -14.09 10.97 -5.37
N GLU A 12 -14.94 11.69 -4.67
CA GLU A 12 -16.32 11.31 -4.39
C GLU A 12 -17.22 11.58 -5.60
N SER A 13 -18.39 10.92 -5.63
CA SER A 13 -19.38 11.08 -6.70
C SER A 13 -19.91 12.51 -6.82
N ASN A 14 -19.95 13.25 -5.72
CA ASN A 14 -20.34 14.67 -5.66
C ASN A 14 -19.21 15.63 -6.11
N GLY A 15 -18.07 15.10 -6.57
CA GLY A 15 -16.94 15.88 -7.06
C GLY A 15 -15.98 16.37 -5.97
N THR A 16 -16.29 16.18 -4.68
CA THR A 16 -15.36 16.44 -3.58
C THR A 16 -14.28 15.37 -3.49
N PHE A 17 -13.30 15.60 -2.61
CA PHE A 17 -12.23 14.66 -2.31
C PHE A 17 -12.27 14.33 -0.83
N SER A 18 -12.26 13.04 -0.51
CA SER A 18 -12.07 12.51 0.84
C SER A 18 -10.63 12.02 0.99
N ALA A 19 -10.09 12.10 2.20
CA ALA A 19 -8.77 11.62 2.56
C ALA A 19 -8.82 10.98 3.94
N TRP A 20 -8.17 9.83 4.10
CA TRP A 20 -8.12 9.10 5.37
C TRP A 20 -6.80 8.36 5.56
N ALA A 21 -6.39 8.16 6.81
CA ALA A 21 -5.20 7.40 7.16
C ALA A 21 -5.55 5.93 7.43
N ALA A 22 -4.94 5.01 6.68
CA ALA A 22 -5.15 3.58 6.92
C ALA A 22 -4.59 3.15 8.28
N GLY A 23 -5.41 2.43 9.04
CA GLY A 23 -5.04 1.94 10.36
C GLY A 23 -5.10 3.00 11.47
N LEU A 24 -5.55 4.22 11.19
CA LEU A 24 -5.78 5.27 12.19
C LEU A 24 -7.24 5.74 12.15
N PRO A 25 -8.13 5.09 12.91
CA PRO A 25 -9.54 5.50 12.99
C PRO A 25 -9.70 6.96 13.41
N GLY A 26 -10.64 7.66 12.76
CA GLY A 26 -10.97 9.06 13.07
C GLY A 26 -10.04 10.10 12.45
N VAL A 27 -8.97 9.71 11.75
CA VAL A 27 -8.12 10.66 11.01
C VAL A 27 -8.60 10.78 9.57
N TYR A 28 -9.35 11.85 9.31
CA TYR A 28 -10.08 12.08 8.06
C TYR A 28 -10.08 13.57 7.67
N ALA A 29 -10.14 13.86 6.38
CA ALA A 29 -10.41 15.19 5.86
C ALA A 29 -11.17 15.12 4.53
N ALA A 30 -12.07 16.08 4.29
CA ALA A 30 -12.73 16.23 2.99
C ALA A 30 -12.64 17.68 2.51
N ALA A 31 -12.54 17.87 1.20
CA ALA A 31 -12.54 19.20 0.59
C ALA A 31 -12.92 19.15 -0.89
N ASN A 32 -13.21 20.32 -1.47
CA ASN A 32 -13.57 20.45 -2.89
C ASN A 32 -12.38 20.20 -3.85
N THR A 33 -11.16 20.08 -3.35
CA THR A 33 -9.97 19.77 -4.17
C THR A 33 -9.06 18.77 -3.46
N ALA A 34 -8.37 17.94 -4.23
CA ALA A 34 -7.36 17.01 -3.70
C ALA A 34 -6.27 17.72 -2.88
N ALA A 35 -5.85 18.92 -3.31
CA ALA A 35 -4.84 19.70 -2.59
C ALA A 35 -5.35 20.20 -1.22
N ALA A 36 -6.61 20.64 -1.15
CA ALA A 36 -7.23 21.04 0.10
C ALA A 36 -7.45 19.82 1.02
N ALA A 37 -7.88 18.68 0.49
CA ALA A 37 -8.02 17.45 1.26
C ALA A 37 -6.67 17.01 1.87
N LYS A 38 -5.58 17.07 1.09
CA LYS A 38 -4.22 16.82 1.60
C LYS A 38 -3.79 17.80 2.70
N ARG A 39 -4.16 19.08 2.60
CA ARG A 39 -3.90 20.06 3.68
C ARG A 39 -4.68 19.72 4.93
N GLY A 40 -5.99 19.45 4.81
CA GLY A 40 -6.83 19.04 5.92
C GLY A 40 -6.31 17.75 6.59
N MET A 41 -5.90 16.77 5.79
CA MET A 41 -5.36 15.50 6.28
C MET A 41 -4.08 15.69 7.11
N ARG A 42 -3.20 16.63 6.73
CA ARG A 42 -2.03 16.98 7.54
C ARG A 42 -2.43 17.58 8.90
N GLY A 43 -3.43 18.46 8.92
CA GLY A 43 -3.97 19.03 10.16
C GLY A 43 -4.63 17.97 11.06
N ALA A 44 -5.49 17.13 10.48
CA ALA A 44 -6.17 16.05 11.20
C ALA A 44 -5.17 15.05 11.80
N LEU A 45 -4.15 14.65 11.03
CA LEU A 45 -3.12 13.74 11.52
C LEU A 45 -2.28 14.39 12.63
N ALA A 46 -1.87 15.66 12.48
CA ALA A 46 -1.14 16.37 13.51
C ALA A 46 -1.94 16.45 14.83
N ALA A 47 -3.21 16.85 14.75
CA ALA A 47 -4.10 16.92 15.92
C ALA A 47 -4.27 15.56 16.60
N HIS A 48 -4.40 14.48 15.82
CA HIS A 48 -4.51 13.12 16.35
C HIS A 48 -3.22 12.69 17.09
N LEU A 49 -2.05 12.95 16.49
CA LEU A 49 -0.76 12.63 17.11
C LEU A 49 -0.51 13.46 18.38
N ASP A 50 -0.89 14.74 18.38
CA ASP A 50 -0.80 15.59 19.57
C ASP A 50 -1.71 15.09 20.70
N ALA A 51 -2.92 14.61 20.37
CA ALA A 51 -3.83 14.00 21.33
C ALA A 51 -3.25 12.71 21.93
N LEU A 52 -2.68 11.82 21.10
CA LEU A 52 -2.00 10.61 21.58
C LEU A 52 -0.82 10.92 22.50
N ARG A 53 0.00 11.90 22.12
CA ARG A 53 1.12 12.38 22.95
C ARG A 53 0.65 12.87 24.31
N THR A 54 -0.44 13.65 24.34
CA THR A 54 -1.04 14.16 25.59
C THR A 54 -1.51 13.02 26.51
N LEU A 55 -1.92 11.89 25.93
CA LEU A 55 -2.31 10.69 26.66
C LEU A 55 -1.14 9.75 26.99
N GLY A 56 0.10 10.11 26.64
CA GLY A 56 1.27 9.24 26.81
C GLY A 56 1.22 7.97 25.95
N ARG A 57 0.53 8.03 24.80
CA ARG A 57 0.37 6.91 23.86
C ARG A 57 1.11 7.17 22.57
N GLU A 58 1.58 6.10 21.94
CA GLU A 58 2.15 6.14 20.60
C GLU A 58 1.09 5.76 19.56
N PRO A 59 1.17 6.29 18.32
CA PRO A 59 0.31 5.85 17.23
C PRO A 59 0.60 4.38 16.90
N GLN A 60 -0.47 3.59 16.82
CA GLN A 60 -0.40 2.20 16.38
C GLN A 60 -1.27 2.03 15.13
N PRO A 61 -0.72 2.23 13.91
CA PRO A 61 -1.46 1.98 12.69
C PRO A 61 -1.89 0.51 12.61
N GLN A 62 -3.20 0.27 12.66
CA GLN A 62 -3.80 -1.07 12.56
C GLN A 62 -4.16 -1.40 11.10
N ALA A 63 -3.17 -1.32 10.19
CA ALA A 63 -3.39 -1.65 8.79
C ALA A 63 -2.19 -2.39 8.18
N ASP A 64 -2.47 -3.50 7.49
CA ASP A 64 -1.57 -4.06 6.51
C ASP A 64 -1.88 -3.44 5.14
N VAL A 65 -0.88 -2.79 4.54
CA VAL A 65 -1.05 -2.09 3.27
C VAL A 65 -0.37 -2.87 2.16
N THR A 66 -1.21 -3.57 1.40
CA THR A 66 -0.83 -4.35 0.22
C THR A 66 -1.58 -3.85 -1.01
N VAL A 67 -1.07 -4.19 -2.19
CA VAL A 67 -1.67 -3.82 -3.48
C VAL A 67 -2.09 -5.10 -4.18
N LEU A 68 -3.27 -5.11 -4.78
CA LEU A 68 -3.70 -6.24 -5.59
C LEU A 68 -3.33 -6.00 -7.06
N ARG A 69 -2.38 -6.79 -7.56
CA ARG A 69 -2.05 -6.83 -8.99
C ARG A 69 -3.07 -7.70 -9.72
N ARG A 70 -3.61 -7.18 -10.82
CA ARG A 70 -4.41 -7.91 -11.80
C ARG A 70 -3.61 -8.09 -13.08
N ASP A 71 -3.39 -9.34 -13.48
CA ASP A 71 -2.89 -9.67 -14.81
C ASP A 71 -4.06 -10.07 -15.69
N VAL A 72 -4.25 -9.35 -16.79
CA VAL A 72 -5.33 -9.59 -17.77
C VAL A 72 -4.77 -10.33 -18.97
N TYR A 73 -5.52 -11.33 -19.46
CA TYR A 73 -5.12 -12.13 -20.62
C TYR A 73 -6.25 -12.23 -21.63
N ALA A 74 -5.90 -12.31 -22.92
CA ALA A 74 -6.88 -12.38 -24.00
C ALA A 74 -7.64 -13.73 -24.04
N THR A 75 -6.97 -14.83 -23.69
CA THR A 75 -7.49 -16.19 -23.91
C THR A 75 -7.63 -17.01 -22.62
N ARG A 76 -7.27 -16.45 -21.46
CA ARG A 76 -7.36 -17.14 -20.17
C ARG A 76 -7.88 -16.22 -19.09
N ARG A 77 -8.36 -16.82 -18.00
CA ARG A 77 -8.85 -16.10 -16.82
C ARG A 77 -7.75 -15.19 -16.26
N ASP A 78 -8.16 -14.02 -15.83
CA ASP A 78 -7.33 -13.09 -15.09
C ASP A 78 -6.72 -13.74 -13.85
N THR A 79 -5.52 -13.29 -13.47
CA THR A 79 -4.90 -13.70 -12.22
C THR A 79 -4.75 -12.51 -11.28
N LEU A 80 -5.12 -12.71 -10.02
CA LEU A 80 -5.02 -11.72 -8.95
C LEU A 80 -3.92 -12.13 -7.97
N ARG A 81 -3.04 -11.19 -7.59
CA ARG A 81 -1.95 -11.45 -6.63
C ARG A 81 -1.69 -10.24 -5.75
N TYR A 82 -1.56 -10.45 -4.45
CA TYR A 82 -1.09 -9.42 -3.53
C TYR A 82 0.40 -9.13 -3.76
N VAL A 83 0.76 -7.85 -3.79
CA VAL A 83 2.12 -7.34 -3.98
C VAL A 83 2.36 -6.13 -3.07
N SER A 84 3.63 -5.80 -2.81
CA SER A 84 3.99 -4.62 -2.00
C SER A 84 3.60 -3.30 -2.68
N VAL A 85 3.39 -2.25 -1.89
CA VAL A 85 3.15 -0.85 -2.35
C VAL A 85 4.19 -0.36 -3.37
N GLY A 86 5.43 -0.85 -3.30
CA GLY A 86 6.47 -0.52 -4.29
C GLY A 86 6.10 -0.82 -5.75
N ALA A 87 5.14 -1.74 -5.99
CA ALA A 87 4.62 -2.04 -7.31
C ALA A 87 3.84 -0.87 -7.94
N LEU A 88 3.13 -0.06 -7.14
CA LEU A 88 2.43 1.14 -7.64
C LEU A 88 3.40 2.23 -8.11
N LEU A 89 4.61 2.27 -7.53
CA LEU A 89 5.62 3.27 -7.85
C LEU A 89 6.42 2.93 -9.11
N GLY A 90 6.04 1.90 -9.86
CA GLY A 90 6.77 1.46 -11.06
C GLY A 90 8.18 0.95 -10.76
N ARG A 91 8.55 0.78 -9.48
CA ARG A 91 9.81 0.14 -9.08
C ARG A 91 9.67 -1.36 -9.30
N GLY A 92 9.78 -1.74 -10.57
CA GLY A 92 10.12 -3.10 -10.96
C GLY A 92 11.26 -3.58 -10.07
N THR A 93 11.20 -4.83 -9.65
CA THR A 93 12.21 -5.49 -8.82
C THR A 93 13.59 -4.96 -9.21
N SER A 94 14.30 -4.32 -8.27
CA SER A 94 15.60 -3.71 -8.54
C SER A 94 16.47 -4.66 -9.36
N ARG A 95 17.41 -4.13 -10.15
CA ARG A 95 18.34 -4.96 -10.95
C ARG A 95 18.94 -6.09 -10.11
N ALA A 96 19.20 -5.83 -8.81
CA ALA A 96 19.61 -6.81 -7.82
C ALA A 96 18.60 -7.96 -7.60
N LYS A 97 17.29 -7.69 -7.45
CA LYS A 97 16.26 -8.72 -7.29
C LYS A 97 16.00 -9.50 -8.60
N ALA A 98 16.15 -8.86 -9.76
CA ALA A 98 16.13 -9.57 -11.05
C ALA A 98 17.38 -10.45 -11.26
N VAL A 99 18.55 -10.01 -10.81
CA VAL A 99 19.79 -10.81 -10.81
C VAL A 99 19.69 -11.97 -9.83
N ALA A 100 19.18 -11.73 -8.61
CA ALA A 100 18.96 -12.79 -7.61
C ALA A 100 17.95 -13.83 -8.10
N SER A 101 16.85 -13.40 -8.71
CA SER A 101 15.86 -14.31 -9.32
C SER A 101 16.48 -15.17 -10.43
N ARG A 102 17.29 -14.57 -11.33
CA ARG A 102 18.02 -15.32 -12.38
C ARG A 102 19.05 -16.28 -11.79
N ARG A 103 19.79 -15.86 -10.76
CA ARG A 103 20.78 -16.72 -10.06
C ARG A 103 20.10 -17.89 -9.38
N ASN A 104 18.95 -17.69 -8.76
CA ASN A 104 18.19 -18.74 -8.09
C ASN A 104 17.48 -19.66 -9.08
N GLY A 105 16.98 -19.14 -10.21
CA GLY A 105 16.42 -19.93 -11.31
C GLY A 105 17.45 -20.86 -11.96
N ARG A 106 18.69 -20.38 -12.16
CA ARG A 106 19.82 -21.20 -12.66
C ARG A 106 20.22 -22.34 -11.72
N LYS A 107 19.90 -22.24 -10.43
CA LYS A 107 20.16 -23.30 -9.43
C LYS A 107 19.08 -24.39 -9.40
N GLY A 108 18.15 -24.40 -10.37
CA GLY A 108 17.14 -25.46 -10.49
C GLY A 108 15.91 -25.23 -9.61
N GLY A 109 15.21 -24.11 -9.81
CA GLY A 109 13.99 -23.80 -9.07
C GLY A 109 12.88 -24.86 -9.26
N ARG A 110 12.39 -25.36 -8.12
CA ARG A 110 11.37 -26.39 -7.85
C ARG A 110 11.82 -27.85 -8.13
N PRO A 111 12.04 -28.66 -7.09
CA PRO A 111 12.27 -30.10 -7.24
C PRO A 111 11.12 -30.75 -8.02
N ARG A 112 11.44 -31.59 -9.01
CA ARG A 112 10.45 -32.45 -9.65
C ARG A 112 9.97 -33.46 -8.61
N MET A 113 8.69 -33.42 -8.24
CA MET A 113 8.08 -34.55 -7.52
C MET A 113 8.18 -35.77 -8.44
N ARG A 114 8.88 -36.81 -7.99
CA ARG A 114 8.82 -38.13 -8.62
C ARG A 114 7.43 -38.70 -8.33
N THR A 115 6.61 -38.85 -9.36
CA THR A 115 5.47 -39.76 -9.29
C THR A 115 6.05 -41.15 -9.13
N VAL A 116 5.74 -41.82 -8.02
CA VAL A 116 6.10 -43.21 -7.78
C VAL A 116 4.89 -44.05 -8.19
N SER A 117 5.10 -44.92 -9.18
CA SER A 117 4.21 -46.03 -9.54
C SER A 117 4.49 -47.22 -8.64
#